data_AF-A0A381UYG5-F1
#
_entry.id   AF-A0A381UYG5-F1
#
_cell.length_a   1.000
_cell.length_b   1.000
_cell.length_c   1.000
_cell.angle_alpha   90.00
_cell.angle_beta   90.00
_cell.angle_gamma   90.00
#
_symmetry.space_group_name_H-M   'P 1'
#
loop_
_entity.id
_entity.type
_entity.pdbx_description
1 polymer ?
#
loop_
_entity_poly.entity_id
_entity_poly.type
_entity_poly.pdbx_seq_one_letter_code
_entity_poly.pdbx_strand_id
1 'polypeptide(L)'
;MEDELRTVFESREGFLYDVLRYHMGWVDQQGQPQSGSSPLNLQSVLALASCDALGGDYRKALPVAASVDLIFNFTLVHNDVQAGRAEPGDRPSIWWVWGPAQA
;
A
#
# COMPACT_ATOMS: atom_id res chain seq x y z
N MET A 1 9.38 -6.56 -3.08
CA MET A 1 8.76 -5.47 -2.29
C MET A 1 7.31 -5.81 -2.01
N GLU A 2 6.48 -6.01 -3.03
CA GLU A 2 5.10 -6.48 -2.80
C GLU A 2 5.08 -7.76 -1.97
N ASP A 3 5.96 -8.73 -2.27
CA ASP A 3 6.10 -9.96 -1.48
C ASP A 3 6.49 -9.72 -0.01
N GLU A 4 7.29 -8.69 0.27
CA GLU A 4 7.67 -8.32 1.64
C GLU A 4 6.44 -7.79 2.40
N LEU A 5 5.65 -6.93 1.75
CA LEU A 5 4.41 -6.40 2.32
C LEU A 5 3.37 -7.50 2.51
N ARG A 6 3.23 -8.41 1.54
CA ARG A 6 2.34 -9.57 1.63
C ARG A 6 2.73 -10.45 2.81
N THR A 7 4.01 -10.78 2.97
CA THR A 7 4.52 -11.57 4.10
C THR A 7 4.16 -10.93 5.45
N VAL A 8 4.29 -9.61 5.58
CA VAL A 8 3.91 -8.88 6.80
C VAL A 8 2.41 -8.97 7.07
N PHE A 9 1.59 -8.98 6.02
CA PHE A 9 0.13 -8.97 6.14
C PHE A 9 -0.45 -10.39 6.28
N GLU A 10 0.20 -11.43 5.78
CA GLU A 10 -0.29 -12.82 5.81
C GLU A 10 -0.68 -13.29 7.21
N SER A 11 0.11 -12.92 8.22
CA SER A 11 -0.13 -13.30 9.63
C SER A 11 -1.12 -12.39 10.36
N ARG A 12 -1.67 -11.37 9.70
CA ARG A 12 -2.45 -10.30 10.32
C ARG A 12 -3.93 -10.40 9.96
N GLU A 13 -4.76 -10.51 10.97
CA GLU A 13 -6.21 -10.65 10.82
C GLU A 13 -6.96 -9.41 11.29
N GLY A 14 -8.20 -9.25 10.82
CA GLY A 14 -9.13 -8.21 11.22
C GLY A 14 -9.32 -7.11 10.19
N PHE A 15 -10.39 -6.32 10.41
CA PHE A 15 -10.94 -5.38 9.44
C PHE A 15 -9.91 -4.37 8.88
N LEU A 16 -9.00 -3.86 9.71
CA LEU A 16 -7.94 -2.95 9.26
C LEU A 16 -7.10 -3.58 8.14
N TYR A 17 -6.70 -4.84 8.30
CA TYR A 17 -5.88 -5.51 7.31
C TYR A 17 -6.68 -5.88 6.06
N ASP A 18 -7.99 -6.11 6.17
CA ASP A 18 -8.86 -6.30 5.00
C ASP A 18 -8.95 -5.02 4.16
N VAL A 19 -9.14 -3.87 4.82
CA VAL A 19 -9.12 -2.55 4.19
C VAL A 19 -7.77 -2.25 3.53
N LEU A 20 -6.65 -2.59 4.19
CA LEU A 20 -5.33 -2.41 3.60
C LEU A 20 -5.10 -3.34 2.40
N ARG A 21 -5.51 -4.62 2.45
CA ARG A 21 -5.43 -5.53 1.29
C ARG A 21 -6.25 -5.01 0.11
N TYR A 22 -7.42 -4.43 0.38
CA TYR A 22 -8.21 -3.75 -0.63
C TYR A 22 -7.44 -2.57 -1.23
N HIS A 23 -6.90 -1.68 -0.38
CA HIS A 23 -6.15 -0.51 -0.84
C HIS A 23 -4.95 -0.88 -1.71
N MET A 24 -4.22 -1.94 -1.34
CA MET A 24 -3.07 -2.45 -2.10
C MET A 24 -3.44 -3.15 -3.42
N GLY A 25 -4.74 -3.28 -3.72
CA GLY A 25 -5.19 -3.88 -4.96
C GLY A 25 -5.41 -5.39 -4.91
N TRP A 26 -5.13 -6.03 -3.78
CA TRP A 26 -5.02 -7.50 -3.68
C TRP A 26 -6.36 -8.22 -3.51
N VAL A 27 -7.37 -7.51 -3.01
CA VAL A 27 -8.74 -7.98 -2.91
C VAL A 27 -9.73 -6.91 -3.37
N ASP A 28 -10.95 -7.31 -3.71
CA ASP A 28 -12.07 -6.40 -3.91
C ASP A 28 -12.85 -6.09 -2.61
N GLN A 29 -13.96 -5.37 -2.74
CA GLN A 29 -14.79 -4.93 -1.61
C GLN A 29 -15.44 -6.10 -0.87
N GLN A 30 -15.55 -7.26 -1.52
CA GLN A 30 -16.08 -8.50 -0.97
C GLN A 30 -14.96 -9.42 -0.45
N GLY A 31 -13.71 -8.95 -0.44
CA GLY A 31 -12.55 -9.70 -0.01
C GLY A 31 -12.10 -10.78 -1.00
N GLN A 32 -12.62 -10.79 -2.23
CA GLN A 32 -12.20 -11.77 -3.23
C GLN A 32 -10.84 -11.37 -3.81
N PRO A 33 -9.90 -12.33 -4.00
CA PRO A 33 -8.60 -12.05 -4.56
C PRO A 33 -8.68 -11.39 -5.94
N GLN A 34 -7.84 -10.39 -6.15
CA GLN A 34 -7.68 -9.68 -7.41
C GLN A 34 -6.25 -9.85 -7.94
N SER A 35 -6.09 -9.92 -9.27
CA SER A 35 -4.77 -10.01 -9.91
C SER A 35 -4.04 -8.66 -10.02
N GLY A 36 -4.55 -7.63 -9.33
CA GLY A 36 -3.94 -6.31 -9.28
C GLY A 36 -2.61 -6.34 -8.54
N SER A 37 -1.60 -5.68 -9.11
CA SER A 37 -0.34 -5.35 -8.43
C SER A 37 -0.29 -3.85 -8.19
N SER A 38 0.24 -3.45 -7.04
CA SER A 38 0.46 -2.03 -6.77
C SER A 38 1.82 -1.63 -7.37
N PRO A 39 1.87 -0.63 -8.27
CA PRO A 39 3.13 -0.20 -8.84
C PRO A 39 4.05 0.34 -7.76
N LEU A 40 5.34 0.00 -7.86
CA LEU A 40 6.38 0.59 -7.03
C LEU A 40 6.35 2.11 -7.12
N ASN A 41 6.16 2.78 -5.99
CA ASN A 41 6.28 4.23 -5.95
C ASN A 41 7.77 4.67 -6.00
N LEU A 42 7.99 5.89 -6.48
CA LEU A 42 9.32 6.46 -6.65
C LEU A 42 10.13 6.48 -5.34
N GLN A 43 9.48 6.78 -4.22
CA GLN A 43 10.11 6.92 -2.91
C GLN A 43 10.70 5.59 -2.44
N SER A 44 10.01 4.49 -2.70
CA SER A 44 10.46 3.15 -2.32
C SER A 44 11.57 2.67 -3.25
N VAL A 45 11.52 3.01 -4.54
CA VAL A 45 12.63 2.81 -5.48
C VAL A 45 13.87 3.60 -5.05
N LEU A 46 13.70 4.86 -4.63
CA LEU A 46 14.79 5.71 -4.15
C LEU A 46 15.47 5.13 -2.91
N ALA A 47 14.72 4.53 -1.98
CA ALA A 47 15.29 3.86 -0.82
C ALA A 47 16.20 2.69 -1.22
N LEU A 48 15.75 1.85 -2.17
CA LEU A 48 16.54 0.73 -2.69
C LEU A 48 17.77 1.21 -3.48
N ALA A 49 17.56 2.15 -4.41
CA ALA A 49 18.61 2.69 -5.26
C ALA A 49 19.68 3.43 -4.47
N SER A 50 19.31 4.12 -3.38
CA SER A 50 20.29 4.78 -2.50
C SER A 50 21.19 3.78 -1.79
N CYS A 51 20.65 2.64 -1.36
CA CYS A 51 21.45 1.57 -0.76
C CYS A 51 22.44 0.99 -1.76
N ASP A 52 21.96 0.67 -2.96
CA ASP A 52 22.78 0.11 -4.04
C ASP A 52 23.88 1.08 -4.51
N ALA A 53 23.54 2.36 -4.71
CA ALA A 53 24.48 3.40 -5.13
C ALA A 53 25.60 3.67 -4.12
N LEU A 54 25.37 3.39 -2.83
CA LEU A 54 26.36 3.48 -1.76
C LEU A 54 27.16 2.18 -1.57
N GLY A 55 27.00 1.20 -2.47
CA GLY A 55 27.70 -0.09 -2.44
C GLY A 55 27.09 -1.12 -1.48
N GLY A 56 25.87 -0.89 -1.00
CA GLY A 56 25.12 -1.85 -0.18
C GLY A 56 24.38 -2.89 -1.02
N ASP A 57 23.95 -3.98 -0.37
CA ASP A 57 23.00 -4.93 -0.98
C ASP A 57 21.59 -4.40 -0.81
N TYR A 58 20.95 -3.97 -1.91
CA TYR A 58 19.60 -3.41 -1.90
C TYR A 58 18.57 -4.33 -1.21
N ARG A 59 18.79 -5.66 -1.20
CA ARG A 59 17.90 -6.60 -0.50
C ARG A 59 17.80 -6.31 0.99
N LYS A 60 18.86 -5.78 1.60
CA LYS A 60 18.86 -5.34 3.01
C LYS A 60 18.04 -4.07 3.24
N ALA A 61 17.76 -3.31 2.19
CA ALA A 61 16.92 -2.11 2.24
C ALA A 61 15.44 -2.40 1.95
N LEU A 62 15.05 -3.65 1.65
CA LEU A 62 13.66 -4.03 1.40
C LEU A 62 12.69 -3.64 2.54
N PRO A 63 13.00 -3.86 3.84
CA PRO A 63 12.12 -3.43 4.92
C PRO A 63 11.95 -1.91 5.00
N VAL A 64 13.01 -1.15 4.69
CA VAL A 64 12.97 0.32 4.66
C VAL A 64 12.09 0.79 3.50
N ALA A 65 12.28 0.23 2.31
CA ALA A 65 11.49 0.57 1.14
C ALA A 65 10.00 0.20 1.34
N ALA A 66 9.69 -0.95 1.95
CA ALA A 66 8.34 -1.33 2.33
C ALA A 66 7.72 -0.37 3.36
N SER A 67 8.51 0.12 4.33
CA SER A 67 8.05 1.13 5.29
C SER A 67 7.72 2.46 4.62
N VAL A 68 8.55 2.89 3.65
CA VAL A 68 8.31 4.09 2.84
C VAL A 68 7.04 3.93 2.00
N ASP A 69 6.83 2.75 1.40
CA ASP A 69 5.60 2.44 0.65
C ASP A 69 4.36 2.54 1.53
N LEU A 70 4.39 2.00 2.75
CA LEU A 70 3.27 2.11 3.70
C LEU A 70 2.96 3.56 4.09
N ILE A 71 3.99 4.38 4.34
CA ILE A 71 3.81 5.82 4.65
C ILE A 71 3.22 6.54 3.43
N PHE A 72 3.69 6.23 2.22
CA PHE A 72 3.14 6.81 1.00
C PHE A 72 1.66 6.46 0.83
N ASN A 73 1.30 5.18 0.95
CA ASN A 73 -0.09 4.72 0.87
C ASN A 73 -0.98 5.37 1.95
N PHE A 74 -0.48 5.51 3.19
CA PHE A 74 -1.17 6.27 4.24
C PHE A 74 -1.55 7.68 3.77
N THR A 75 -0.63 8.40 3.13
CA THR A 75 -0.92 9.75 2.61
C THR A 75 -1.97 9.74 1.50
N LEU A 76 -1.99 8.73 0.64
CA LEU A 76 -2.98 8.62 -0.43
C LEU A 76 -4.39 8.46 0.15
N VAL A 77 -4.56 7.52 1.08
CA VAL A 77 -5.85 7.25 1.72
C VAL A 77 -6.41 8.50 2.41
N HIS A 78 -5.57 9.20 3.17
CA HIS A 78 -5.99 10.39 3.90
C HIS A 78 -6.28 11.59 2.98
N ASN A 79 -5.52 11.70 1.88
CA ASN A 79 -5.74 12.75 0.90
C ASN A 79 -7.06 12.54 0.12
N ASP A 80 -7.50 11.29 -0.08
CA ASP A 80 -8.79 11.03 -0.70
C ASP A 80 -9.95 11.52 0.17
N VAL A 81 -9.86 11.36 1.49
CA VAL A 81 -10.82 11.93 2.44
C VAL A 81 -10.78 13.46 2.38
N GLN A 82 -9.59 14.04 2.50
CA GLN A 82 -9.41 15.49 2.52
C GLN A 82 -9.92 16.17 1.25
N ALA A 83 -9.75 15.52 0.09
CA ALA A 83 -10.18 16.03 -1.20
C ALA A 83 -11.61 15.60 -1.59
N GLY A 84 -12.30 14.80 -0.78
CA GLY A 84 -13.62 14.26 -1.10
C GLY A 84 -13.62 13.41 -2.38
N ARG A 85 -12.52 12.70 -2.68
CA ARG A 85 -12.40 11.87 -3.89
C ARG A 85 -12.95 10.47 -3.69
N ALA A 86 -14.14 10.22 -4.24
CA ALA A 86 -14.78 8.90 -4.17
C ALA A 86 -14.05 7.86 -5.06
N GLU A 87 -13.53 8.27 -6.22
CA GLU A 87 -12.90 7.40 -7.21
C GLU A 87 -11.58 8.05 -7.71
N PRO A 88 -10.46 7.89 -6.98
CA PRO A 88 -9.16 8.48 -7.32
C PRO A 88 -8.46 7.80 -8.52
N GLY A 89 -9.03 6.70 -9.02
CA GLY A 89 -8.55 5.90 -10.15
C GLY A 89 -9.64 4.92 -10.57
N ASP A 90 -9.27 3.69 -10.95
CA ASP A 90 -10.23 2.68 -11.42
C ASP A 90 -11.04 2.00 -10.31
N ARG A 91 -10.79 2.36 -9.04
CA ARG A 91 -11.40 1.74 -7.87
C ARG A 91 -11.91 2.81 -6.90
N PRO A 92 -13.05 2.57 -6.22
CA PRO A 92 -13.51 3.44 -5.16
C PRO A 92 -12.51 3.53 -4.00
N SER A 93 -12.38 4.72 -3.41
CA SER A 93 -11.53 4.96 -2.24
C SER A 93 -12.07 4.27 -0.99
N ILE A 94 -11.20 4.05 0.01
CA ILE A 94 -11.58 3.41 1.28
C ILE A 94 -12.72 4.16 1.95
N TRP A 95 -12.64 5.49 2.00
CA TRP A 95 -13.62 6.31 2.70
C TRP A 95 -15.00 6.27 2.02
N TRP A 96 -15.05 6.06 0.71
CA TRP A 96 -16.30 5.92 -0.03
C TRP A 96 -16.97 4.57 0.25
N VAL A 97 -16.17 3.50 0.36
CA VAL A 97 -16.69 2.14 0.59
C VAL A 97 -17.09 1.89 2.05
N TRP A 98 -16.24 2.30 3.00
CA TRP A 98 -16.42 1.97 4.42
C TRP A 98 -16.65 3.17 5.34
N GLY A 99 -16.59 4.40 4.81
CA GLY A 99 -16.75 5.63 5.57
C GLY A 99 -15.42 6.28 5.97
N PRO A 100 -15.42 7.60 6.23
CA PRO A 100 -14.20 8.36 6.51
C PRO A 100 -13.52 8.00 7.83
N ALA A 101 -14.19 7.32 8.77
CA ALA A 101 -13.57 6.89 10.02
C ALA A 101 -12.71 5.62 9.87
N GLN A 102 -12.81 4.95 8.72
CA GLN A 102 -12.12 3.72 8.37
C GLN A 102 -10.95 3.97 7.39
N ALA A 103 -10.83 5.20 6.89
CA ALA A 103 -9.77 5.67 6.02
C ALA A 103 -8.61 6.25 6.83
#